data_AF-A0A366VXD2-F1
#
_entry.id   AF-A0A366VXD2-F1
#
_cell.length_a   1.000
_cell.length_b   1.000
_cell.length_c   1.000
_cell.angle_alpha   90.00
_cell.angle_beta   90.00
_cell.angle_gamma   90.00
#
_symmetry.space_group_name_H-M   'P 1'
#
loop_
_entity.id
_entity.type
_entity.pdbx_description
1 polymer ?
#
loop_
_entity_poly.entity_id
_entity_poly.type
_entity_poly.pdbx_seq_one_letter_code
_entity_poly.pdbx_strand_id
1 'polypeptide(L)' 'MSKHDQKAFAAHERLKMALRLKGTSLAQIAREVGVSRTTMSLVGLRKMSVPRVERAIAEVLDQPVDELFSPISKEDE' A
#
# COMPACT_ATOMS: atom_id res chain seq x y z
N MET A 1 12.47 9.64 13.08
CA MET A 1 11.41 8.77 12.52
C MET A 1 11.02 7.76 13.58
N SER A 2 9.72 7.61 13.87
CA SER A 2 9.26 6.59 14.82
C SER A 2 9.52 5.18 14.26
N LYS A 3 9.65 4.17 15.14
CA LYS A 3 9.65 2.75 14.72
C LYS A 3 8.42 2.41 13.88
N HIS A 4 7.27 3.01 14.20
CA HIS A 4 6.05 2.87 13.43
C HIS A 4 6.23 3.37 11.98
N ASP A 5 6.83 4.56 11.79
CA ASP A 5 7.08 5.13 10.46
C ASP A 5 8.06 4.26 9.64
N GLN A 6 9.08 3.70 10.29
CA GLN A 6 10.03 2.80 9.65
C GLN A 6 9.33 1.52 9.16
N LYS A 7 8.48 0.91 9.99
CA LYS A 7 7.70 -0.29 9.60
C LYS A 7 6.75 0.03 8.44
N ALA A 8 6.05 1.18 8.49
CA ALA A 8 5.15 1.63 7.43
C ALA A 8 5.88 1.84 6.11
N PHE A 9 7.06 2.48 6.16
CA PHE A 9 7.92 2.66 5.00
C PHE A 9 8.41 1.32 4.43
N ALA A 10 8.87 0.39 5.29
CA ALA A 10 9.31 -0.93 4.85
C ALA A 10 8.17 -1.74 4.21
N ALA A 11 6.96 -1.66 4.75
CA ALA A 11 5.78 -2.28 4.15
C ALA A 11 5.41 -1.63 2.81
N HIS A 12 5.57 -0.32 2.67
CA HIS A 12 5.38 0.40 1.40
C HIS A 12 6.41 -0.03 0.33
N GLU A 13 7.68 -0.22 0.70
CA GLU A 13 8.69 -0.72 -0.23
C GLU A 13 8.40 -2.15 -0.70
N ARG A 14 7.99 -3.03 0.23
CA ARG A 14 7.55 -4.40 -0.12
C ARG A 14 6.37 -4.40 -1.07
N LEU A 15 5.39 -3.52 -0.84
CA LEU A 15 4.25 -3.36 -1.73
C LEU A 15 4.70 -2.97 -3.14
N LYS A 16 5.57 -1.96 -3.27
CA LYS A 16 6.11 -1.55 -4.58
C LYS A 16 6.89 -2.67 -5.26
N MET A 17 7.67 -3.44 -4.51
CA MET A 17 8.40 -4.59 -5.04
C MET A 17 7.44 -5.66 -5.58
N ALA A 18 6.43 -6.06 -4.80
CA ALA A 18 5.46 -7.06 -5.20
C ALA A 18 4.70 -6.67 -6.49
N LEU A 19 4.32 -5.39 -6.60
CA LEU A 19 3.67 -4.87 -7.82
C LEU A 19 4.60 -4.94 -9.04
N ARG A 20 5.89 -4.65 -8.86
CA ARG A 20 6.87 -4.78 -9.95
C ARG A 20 7.04 -6.24 -10.39
N LEU A 21 7.00 -7.19 -9.46
CA LEU A 21 7.03 -8.63 -9.79
C LEU A 21 5.80 -9.07 -10.59
N LYS A 22 4.64 -8.41 -10.39
CA LYS A 22 3.43 -8.58 -11.20
C LYS A 22 3.42 -7.76 -12.50
N GLY A 23 4.50 -7.04 -12.81
CA GLY A 23 4.62 -6.25 -14.04
C GLY A 23 3.86 -4.92 -14.03
N THR A 24 3.49 -4.40 -12.86
CA THR A 24 2.76 -3.12 -12.73
C THR A 24 3.39 -2.21 -11.66
N SER A 25 2.73 -1.09 -11.35
CA SER A 25 3.18 -0.13 -10.35
C SER A 25 2.02 0.61 -9.69
N LEU A 26 2.27 1.20 -8.53
CA LEU A 26 1.32 2.11 -7.87
C LEU A 26 0.86 3.25 -8.80
N ALA A 27 1.77 3.81 -9.61
CA ALA A 27 1.42 4.87 -10.54
C ALA A 27 0.49 4.39 -11.67
N GLN A 28 0.63 3.14 -12.10
CA GLN A 28 -0.25 2.54 -13.10
C GLN A 28 -1.64 2.29 -12.52
N ILE A 29 -1.72 1.64 -11.37
CA ILE A 29 -3.00 1.42 -10.66
C ILE A 29 -3.69 2.75 -10.35
N ALA A 30 -2.93 3.79 -10.01
CA ALA A 30 -3.50 5.12 -9.74
C ALA A 30 -4.21 5.72 -10.97
N ARG A 31 -3.65 5.50 -12.17
CA ARG A 31 -4.29 5.92 -13.42
C ARG A 31 -5.55 5.11 -13.71
N GLU A 32 -5.50 3.79 -13.49
CA GLU A 32 -6.62 2.87 -13.71
C GLU A 32 -7.81 3.17 -12.77
N VAL A 33 -7.53 3.45 -11.49
CA VAL A 33 -8.56 3.76 -10.48
C VAL A 33 -9.00 5.23 -10.52
N GLY A 34 -8.23 6.11 -11.17
CA GLY A 34 -8.52 7.55 -11.24
C GLY A 34 -8.25 8.29 -9.94
N VAL A 35 -7.10 8.03 -9.29
CA VAL A 35 -6.64 8.73 -8.09
C VAL A 35 -5.30 9.42 -8.30
N SER A 36 -5.02 10.43 -7.47
CA SER A 36 -3.73 11.11 -7.50
C SER A 36 -2.60 10.19 -7.04
N ARG A 37 -1.37 10.44 -7.52
CA ARG A 37 -0.16 9.76 -7.05
C ARG A 37 0.06 9.96 -5.54
N THR A 38 -0.32 11.13 -5.01
CA THR A 38 -0.23 11.44 -3.58
C THR A 38 -1.15 10.55 -2.76
N THR A 39 -2.42 10.42 -3.17
CA THR A 39 -3.39 9.50 -2.55
C THR A 39 -2.85 8.07 -2.54
N MET A 40 -2.31 7.62 -3.68
CA MET A 40 -1.74 6.28 -3.81
C MET A 40 -0.54 6.05 -2.87
N SER A 41 0.34 7.04 -2.73
CA SER A 41 1.47 6.98 -1.81
C SER A 41 1.01 6.92 -0.35
N LEU A 42 0.02 7.73 0.03
CA LEU A 42 -0.55 7.74 1.38
C LEU A 42 -1.23 6.42 1.73
N VAL A 43 -1.95 5.80 0.79
CA VAL A 43 -2.52 4.45 0.98
C VAL A 43 -1.42 3.41 1.13
N GLY A 44 -0.42 3.40 0.25
CA GLY A 44 0.70 2.47 0.37
C GLY A 44 1.50 2.61 1.67
N LEU A 45 1.58 3.83 2.21
CA LEU A 45 2.20 4.14 3.51
C LEU A 45 1.26 3.88 4.71
N ARG A 46 0.03 3.40 4.49
CA ARG A 46 -1.01 3.20 5.52
C ARG A 46 -1.34 4.47 6.31
N LYS A 47 -1.19 5.64 5.67
CA LYS A 47 -1.52 6.96 6.24
C LYS A 47 -2.92 7.43 5.85
N MET A 48 -3.55 6.76 4.90
CA MET A 48 -4.89 7.03 4.42
C MET A 48 -5.51 5.70 4.02
N SER A 49 -6.79 5.50 4.35
CA SER A 49 -7.55 4.37 3.84
C SER A 49 -8.48 4.82 2.73
N VAL A 50 -8.40 4.14 1.59
CA VAL A 50 -9.27 4.38 0.43
C VAL A 50 -9.68 3.02 -0.11
N PRO A 51 -10.88 2.50 0.24
CA PRO A 51 -11.25 1.11 -0.01
C PRO A 51 -11.12 0.66 -1.47
N ARG A 52 -11.46 1.53 -2.44
CA ARG A 52 -11.30 1.21 -3.87
C ARG A 52 -9.85 1.04 -4.30
N VAL A 53 -8.92 1.79 -3.70
CA VAL A 53 -7.49 1.74 -4.02
C VAL A 53 -6.87 0.50 -3.38
N GLU A 54 -7.17 0.27 -2.11
CA GLU A 54 -6.70 -0.92 -1.39
C GLU A 54 -7.15 -2.20 -2.10
N ARG A 55 -8.42 -2.26 -2.51
CA ARG A 55 -8.95 -3.38 -3.30
C ARG A 55 -8.24 -3.56 -4.63
N ALA A 56 -8.03 -2.49 -5.40
CA ALA A 56 -7.35 -2.60 -6.69
C ALA A 56 -5.90 -3.11 -6.54
N ILE A 57 -5.21 -2.71 -5.47
CA ILE A 57 -3.86 -3.21 -5.18
C ILE A 57 -3.90 -4.68 -4.75
N ALA A 58 -4.84 -5.04 -3.88
CA ALA A 58 -5.05 -6.40 -3.39
C ALA A 58 -5.37 -7.38 -4.53
N GLU A 59 -6.25 -6.99 -5.46
CA GLU A 59 -6.61 -7.78 -6.66
C GLU A 59 -5.39 -8.06 -7.54
N VAL A 60 -4.53 -7.06 -7.78
CA VAL A 60 -3.28 -7.25 -8.56
C VAL A 60 -2.32 -8.22 -7.87
N LEU A 61 -2.23 -8.15 -6.54
CA LEU A 61 -1.31 -8.97 -5.76
C LEU A 61 -1.86 -10.36 -5.45
N ASP A 62 -3.14 -10.61 -5.73
CA ASP A 62 -3.85 -11.83 -5.35
C ASP A 62 -3.78 -12.09 -3.84
N GLN A 63 -4.06 -11.04 -3.05
CA GLN A 63 -4.02 -11.07 -1.59
C GLN A 63 -5.29 -10.44 -1.00
N PRO A 64 -5.78 -10.91 0.16
CA PRO A 64 -6.84 -10.25 0.90
C PRO A 64 -6.44 -8.82 1.33
N VAL A 65 -7.40 -7.88 1.29
CA VAL A 65 -7.16 -6.46 1.64
C VAL A 65 -6.73 -6.30 3.10
N ASP A 66 -7.39 -7.03 3.99
CA ASP A 66 -7.14 -7.03 5.44
C ASP A 66 -5.75 -7.60 5.79
N GLU A 67 -5.30 -8.63 5.09
CA GLU A 67 -3.93 -9.14 5.22
C GLU A 67 -2.90 -8.14 4.68
N LEU A 68 -3.16 -7.60 3.48
CA LEU A 68 -2.23 -6.70 2.81
C LEU A 68 -2.03 -5.38 3.56
N PHE A 69 -3.11 -4.80 4.09
CA PHE A 69 -3.13 -3.52 4.79
C PHE A 69 -3.32 -3.66 6.30
N SER A 70 -3.03 -4.83 6.87
CA SER A 70 -3.07 -5.09 8.31
C SER A 70 -2.40 -3.96 9.11
N PRO A 71 -3.02 -3.51 10.22
CA PRO A 71 -2.44 -2.47 11.07
C PRO A 71 -1.07 -2.87 11.56
N ILE A 72 -0.11 -1.94 11.48
CA ILE A 72 1.19 -2.11 12.10
C ILE A 72 0.98 -1.87 13.59
N SER A 73 0.97 -2.94 14.39
CA SER A 73 0.75 -2.85 15.83
C SER A 73 1.72 -1.85 16.48
N LYS A 74 1.18 -1.04 17.40
CA LYS A 74 1.93 -0.05 18.19
C LYS A 74 2.75 -0.67 19.34
N GLU A 75 2.92 -1.98 19.35
CA GLU A 75 3.45 -2.72 20.52
C GLU A 75 4.95 -2.50 20.81
N ASP A 76 5.62 -1.55 20.12
CA ASP A 76 7.05 -1.27 20.32
C ASP A 76 7.35 0.21 20.63
N GLU A 77 6.41 0.95 21.24
CA GLU A 77 6.70 2.26 21.86
C GLU A 77 7.35 2.10 23.24
#